data_AF-A0A1V6KJS4-F1
#
_entry.id   AF-A0A1V6KJS4-F1
#
_cell.length_a   1.000
_cell.length_b   1.000
_cell.length_c   1.000
_cell.angle_alpha   90.00
_cell.angle_beta   90.00
_cell.angle_gamma   90.00
#
_symmetry.space_group_name_H-M   'P 1'
#
loop_
_entity.id
_entity.type
_entity.pdbx_description
1 polymer ?
#
loop_
_entity_poly.entity_id
_entity_poly.type
_entity_poly.pdbx_seq_one_letter_code
_entity_poly.pdbx_strand_id
1 'polypeptide(L)'
;MDSQTYLDLVRKMYEHPKRYGFFTKDEISDALNNYRNRIELILERAENESRTKDAYLLSSMRYVAKSVHRQNYNLSLCETAYIYSNFTEELAIESPVEPWTYYETINDATTEKGILNLPPKVILDKLSPAHKRLLFLTMKCAWEIDEELLSRCSLSLGIPREYLFNLIELTKRRTERGWNKAEQMNIKLHALWIRLRVLEFRLETCLLNEEKEYILCSLKRCRERYARLLEKRCHRRSAVSNESISQILGVPKGSIDSGLFYLRKHVDSGRSLEDYRKLG
;
A
#
# COMPACT_ATOMS: atom_id res chain seq x y z
N MET A 1 5.90 46.20 28.87
CA MET A 1 6.81 45.53 27.92
C MET A 1 7.38 46.54 26.97
N ASP A 2 8.67 46.45 26.69
CA ASP A 2 9.25 47.22 25.59
C ASP A 2 8.74 46.65 24.26
N SER A 3 7.85 47.40 23.60
CA SER A 3 7.33 47.05 22.28
C SER A 3 8.46 46.81 21.26
N GLN A 4 9.61 47.44 21.50
CA GLN A 4 10.81 47.34 20.67
C GLN A 4 11.47 45.95 20.71
N THR A 5 11.62 45.33 21.89
CA THR A 5 12.28 44.01 22.02
C THR A 5 11.45 42.88 21.41
N TYR A 6 10.12 42.99 21.49
CA TYR A 6 9.21 42.07 20.79
C TYR A 6 9.36 42.19 19.27
N LEU A 7 9.31 43.42 18.73
CA LEU A 7 9.43 43.66 17.29
C LEU A 7 10.80 43.22 16.74
N ASP A 8 11.88 43.41 17.48
CA ASP A 8 13.21 42.98 17.08
C ASP A 8 13.34 41.45 17.06
N LEU A 9 12.71 40.73 18.00
CA LEU A 9 12.64 39.27 17.96
C LEU A 9 11.87 38.80 16.72
N VAL A 10 10.71 39.40 16.46
CA VAL A 10 9.87 39.06 15.31
C VAL A 10 10.63 39.26 14.00
N ARG A 11 11.32 40.40 13.83
CA ARG A 11 12.16 40.67 12.65
C ARG A 11 13.22 39.59 12.45
N LYS A 12 13.98 39.25 13.50
CA LYS A 12 14.99 38.18 13.46
C LYS A 12 14.40 36.81 13.10
N MET A 13 13.19 36.52 13.57
CA MET A 13 12.49 35.28 13.23
C MET A 13 12.15 35.21 11.74
N TYR A 14 11.60 36.29 11.17
CA TYR A 14 11.26 36.33 9.74
C TYR A 14 12.49 36.37 8.81
N GLU A 15 13.59 36.98 9.25
CA GLU A 15 14.88 36.99 8.53
C GLU A 15 15.53 35.60 8.53
N HIS A 16 15.43 34.86 9.64
CA HIS A 16 16.06 33.54 9.79
C HIS A 16 15.11 32.47 10.38
N PRO A 17 14.04 32.05 9.68
CA PRO A 17 13.03 31.14 10.20
C PRO A 17 13.60 29.81 10.74
N LYS A 18 14.49 29.17 9.96
CA LYS A 18 15.09 27.88 10.30
C LYS A 18 15.92 27.91 11.57
N ARG A 19 16.53 29.07 11.90
CA ARG A 19 17.35 29.23 13.11
C ARG A 19 16.51 29.04 14.37
N TYR A 20 15.27 29.53 14.32
CA TYR A 20 14.27 29.45 15.39
C TYR A 20 13.37 28.20 15.28
N GLY A 21 13.61 27.33 14.30
CA GLY A 21 12.91 26.05 14.15
C GLY A 21 11.65 26.08 13.28
N PHE A 22 11.37 27.20 12.60
CA PHE A 22 10.28 27.32 11.63
C PHE A 22 10.76 26.95 10.22
N PHE A 23 9.91 26.26 9.46
CA PHE A 23 10.16 25.88 8.07
C PHE A 23 9.76 26.99 7.11
N THR A 24 8.67 27.71 7.40
CA THR A 24 8.14 28.79 6.56
C THR A 24 7.92 30.09 7.34
N LYS A 25 7.73 31.19 6.61
CA LYS A 25 7.35 32.48 7.21
C LYS A 25 5.90 32.47 7.70
N ASP A 26 5.04 31.66 7.10
CA ASP A 26 3.63 31.56 7.48
C ASP A 26 3.47 30.91 8.86
N GLU A 27 4.30 29.90 9.18
CA GLU A 27 4.33 29.31 10.52
C GLU A 27 4.73 30.31 11.62
N ILE A 28 5.51 31.34 11.27
CA ILE A 28 5.83 32.43 12.19
C ILE A 28 4.59 33.27 12.44
N SER A 29 3.83 33.61 11.40
CA SER A 29 2.56 34.34 11.53
C SER A 29 1.58 33.55 12.41
N ASP A 30 1.49 32.23 12.21
CA ASP A 30 0.67 31.34 13.04
C ASP A 30 1.15 31.31 14.49
N ALA A 31 2.47 31.28 14.71
CA ALA A 31 3.06 31.33 16.03
C ALA A 31 2.70 32.62 16.76
N LEU A 32 2.82 33.76 16.08
CA LEU A 32 2.54 35.07 16.64
C LEU A 32 1.06 35.28 16.94
N ASN A 33 0.17 34.68 16.13
CA ASN A 33 -1.26 34.74 16.36
C ASN A 33 -1.68 33.82 17.52
N ASN A 34 -1.29 32.54 17.46
CA ASN A 34 -1.81 31.50 18.36
C ASN A 34 -1.05 31.41 19.70
N TYR A 35 0.20 31.86 19.76
CA TYR A 35 1.07 31.72 20.93
C TYR A 35 1.59 33.06 21.48
N ARG A 36 0.95 34.18 21.13
CA ARG A 36 1.36 35.53 21.53
C ARG A 36 1.70 35.67 23.01
N ASN A 37 0.74 35.33 23.88
CA ASN A 37 0.89 35.47 25.33
C ASN A 37 2.07 34.64 25.87
N ARG A 38 2.33 33.47 25.27
CA ARG A 38 3.45 32.61 25.66
C ARG A 38 4.78 33.21 25.21
N ILE A 39 4.84 33.79 24.02
CA ILE A 39 6.04 34.47 23.50
C ILE A 39 6.36 35.70 24.36
N GLU A 40 5.35 36.46 24.74
CA GLU A 40 5.46 37.59 25.66
C GLU A 40 6.04 37.15 27.02
N LEU A 41 5.52 36.09 27.64
CA LEU A 41 6.08 35.54 28.89
C LEU A 41 7.53 35.02 28.74
N ILE A 42 7.86 34.46 27.58
CA ILE A 42 9.23 34.01 27.28
C ILE A 42 10.17 35.22 27.23
N LEU A 43 9.77 36.33 26.61
CA LEU A 43 10.55 37.56 26.54
C LEU A 43 10.80 38.16 27.92
N GLU A 44 9.76 38.24 28.75
CA GLU A 44 9.86 38.73 30.13
C GLU A 44 10.85 37.89 30.96
N ARG A 45 10.77 36.57 30.88
CA ARG A 45 11.74 35.67 31.54
C ARG A 45 13.15 35.78 30.97
N ALA A 46 13.27 36.01 29.67
CA ALA A 46 14.57 36.19 29.04
C ALA A 46 15.27 37.46 29.57
N GLU A 47 14.51 38.50 29.89
CA GLU A 47 15.00 39.76 30.44
C GLU A 47 15.35 39.67 31.92
N ASN A 48 14.53 38.97 32.70
CA ASN A 48 14.65 38.97 34.17
C ASN A 48 15.49 37.83 34.74
N GLU A 49 15.56 36.67 34.06
CA GLU A 49 16.03 35.42 34.68
C GLU A 49 17.18 34.74 33.92
N SER A 50 17.44 35.12 32.66
CA SER A 50 18.37 34.38 31.80
C SER A 50 19.79 34.97 31.80
N ARG A 51 20.80 34.11 32.02
CA ARG A 51 22.22 34.51 31.90
C ARG A 51 22.63 34.84 30.47
N THR A 52 21.94 34.28 29.48
CA THR A 52 22.18 34.49 28.05
C THR A 52 20.85 34.61 27.30
N LYS A 53 20.39 35.85 27.13
CA LYS A 53 19.10 36.21 26.50
C LYS A 53 18.89 35.53 25.15
N ASP A 54 19.86 35.64 24.25
CA ASP A 54 19.73 35.13 22.87
C ASP A 54 19.62 33.60 22.79
N ALA A 55 20.41 32.87 23.59
CA ALA A 55 20.37 31.41 23.61
C ALA A 55 19.06 30.89 24.20
N TYR A 56 18.55 31.55 25.24
CA TYR A 56 17.26 31.23 25.85
C TYR A 56 16.09 31.49 24.89
N LEU A 57 16.07 32.65 24.22
CA LEU A 57 15.05 32.97 23.22
C LEU A 57 15.08 31.98 22.05
N LEU A 58 16.26 31.63 21.54
CA LEU A 58 16.41 30.67 20.46
C LEU A 58 15.88 29.28 20.84
N SER A 59 16.20 28.80 22.04
CA SER A 59 15.69 27.51 22.55
C SER A 59 14.17 27.54 22.75
N SER A 60 13.65 28.57 23.42
CA SER A 60 12.22 28.70 23.71
C SER A 60 11.38 28.87 22.44
N MET A 61 11.85 29.62 21.45
CA MET A 61 11.16 29.75 20.16
C MET A 61 11.15 28.43 19.37
N ARG A 62 12.17 27.58 19.46
CA ARG A 62 12.13 26.23 18.88
C ARG A 62 11.04 25.36 19.49
N TYR A 63 10.77 25.51 20.79
CA TYR A 63 9.63 24.85 21.41
C TYR A 63 8.29 25.41 20.93
N VAL A 64 8.18 26.71 20.70
CA VAL A 64 6.99 27.32 20.07
C VAL A 64 6.81 26.79 18.65
N ALA A 65 7.86 26.75 17.84
CA ALA A 65 7.84 26.18 16.50
C ALA A 65 7.38 24.71 16.52
N LYS A 66 7.91 23.90 17.45
CA LYS A 66 7.46 22.51 17.64
C LYS A 66 5.97 22.41 17.98
N SER A 67 5.43 23.35 18.76
CA SER A 67 3.99 23.41 19.05
C SER A 67 3.17 23.74 17.79
N VAL A 68 3.63 24.70 16.98
CA VAL A 68 3.01 25.05 15.69
C VAL A 68 3.04 23.86 14.73
N HIS A 69 4.18 23.18 14.58
CA HIS A 69 4.31 22.00 13.74
C HIS A 69 3.33 20.90 14.13
N ARG A 70 3.18 20.65 15.44
CA ARG A 70 2.21 19.66 15.95
C ARG A 70 0.77 20.06 15.65
N GLN A 71 0.45 21.35 15.79
CA GLN A 71 -0.88 21.88 15.49
C GLN A 71 -1.19 21.77 14.00
N ASN A 72 -0.28 22.20 13.13
CA ASN A 72 -0.43 22.15 11.68
C ASN A 72 -0.51 20.71 11.17
N TYR A 73 0.29 19.80 11.74
CA TYR A 73 0.20 18.37 11.46
C TYR A 73 -1.18 17.82 11.84
N ASN A 74 -1.69 18.14 13.03
CA ASN A 74 -3.01 17.70 13.47
C ASN A 74 -4.12 18.29 12.58
N LEU A 75 -4.03 19.57 12.19
CA LEU A 75 -4.99 20.21 11.29
C LEU A 75 -4.97 19.58 9.90
N SER A 76 -3.78 19.37 9.32
CA SER A 76 -3.62 18.69 8.05
C SER A 76 -4.15 17.26 8.10
N LEU A 77 -3.92 16.53 9.21
CA LEU A 77 -4.53 15.23 9.44
C LEU A 77 -6.06 15.32 9.51
N CYS A 78 -6.62 16.31 10.20
CA CYS A 78 -8.07 16.55 10.26
C CYS A 78 -8.66 16.87 8.88
N GLU A 79 -8.01 17.71 8.08
CA GLU A 79 -8.43 18.08 6.73
C GLU A 79 -8.37 16.89 5.79
N THR A 80 -7.26 16.16 5.81
CA THR A 80 -7.07 14.92 5.05
C THR A 80 -8.14 13.90 5.45
N ALA A 81 -8.37 13.73 6.75
CA ALA A 81 -9.43 12.90 7.29
C ALA A 81 -10.82 13.36 6.84
N TYR A 82 -11.09 14.66 6.80
CA TYR A 82 -12.36 15.19 6.33
C TYR A 82 -12.60 14.87 4.85
N ILE A 83 -11.60 15.10 3.99
CA ILE A 83 -11.62 14.76 2.56
C ILE A 83 -11.93 13.28 2.36
N TYR A 84 -11.22 12.39 3.08
CA TYR A 84 -11.43 10.95 2.96
C TYR A 84 -12.72 10.44 3.65
N SER A 85 -13.28 11.17 4.62
CA SER A 85 -14.54 10.81 5.27
C SER A 85 -15.75 11.00 4.35
N ASN A 86 -15.68 11.99 3.46
CA ASN A 86 -16.72 12.30 2.48
C ASN A 86 -16.52 11.56 1.15
N PHE A 87 -15.38 10.88 0.98
CA PHE A 87 -15.10 10.08 -0.20
C PHE A 87 -16.09 8.91 -0.30
N THR A 88 -16.90 8.88 -1.36
CA THR A 88 -17.80 7.76 -1.65
C THR A 88 -17.03 6.65 -2.35
N GLU A 89 -17.35 5.40 -2.03
CA GLU A 89 -16.70 4.21 -2.60
C GLU A 89 -16.79 4.20 -4.13
N GLU A 90 -17.85 4.78 -4.70
CA GLU A 90 -18.06 4.92 -6.15
C GLU A 90 -17.01 5.79 -6.85
N LEU A 91 -16.51 6.85 -6.19
CA LEU A 91 -15.41 7.69 -6.71
C LEU A 91 -14.04 7.00 -6.65
N ALA A 92 -13.86 5.97 -5.81
CA ALA A 92 -12.65 5.15 -5.82
C ALA A 92 -12.67 4.12 -6.98
N ILE A 93 -13.84 3.90 -7.60
CA ILE A 93 -14.09 2.85 -8.58
C ILE A 93 -14.33 3.45 -9.97
N GLU A 94 -13.98 4.72 -10.21
CA GLU A 94 -13.58 5.10 -11.55
C GLU A 94 -12.24 4.39 -11.83
N SER A 95 -12.36 3.09 -12.13
CA SER A 95 -11.41 2.40 -12.98
C SER A 95 -11.18 3.37 -14.14
N PRO A 96 -9.93 3.74 -14.44
CA PRO A 96 -9.66 4.33 -15.73
C PRO A 96 -10.35 3.41 -16.72
N VAL A 97 -11.41 3.90 -17.37
CA VAL A 97 -11.90 3.25 -18.56
C VAL A 97 -10.73 3.49 -19.50
N GLU A 98 -9.77 2.57 -19.53
CA GLU A 98 -8.69 2.64 -20.48
C GLU A 98 -9.38 2.69 -21.84
N PRO A 99 -9.32 3.83 -22.57
CA PRO A 99 -10.12 4.06 -23.78
C PRO A 99 -9.81 3.05 -24.90
N TRP A 100 -8.82 2.18 -24.68
CA TRP A 100 -8.25 1.27 -25.64
C TRP A 100 -8.67 -0.19 -25.44
N THR A 101 -9.35 -0.59 -24.36
CA THR A 101 -9.63 -2.03 -24.10
C THR A 101 -10.92 -2.58 -24.74
N TYR A 102 -11.51 -1.87 -25.71
CA TYR A 102 -12.60 -2.39 -26.55
C TYR A 102 -12.12 -3.34 -27.66
N TYR A 103 -11.08 -4.14 -27.40
CA TYR A 103 -10.83 -5.33 -28.21
C TYR A 103 -11.77 -6.40 -27.68
N GLU A 104 -12.83 -6.63 -28.44
CA GLU A 104 -13.70 -7.78 -28.29
C GLU A 104 -12.85 -9.02 -27.97
N THR A 105 -13.23 -9.74 -26.92
CA THR A 105 -12.73 -11.08 -26.63
C THR A 105 -13.10 -12.01 -27.78
N ILE A 106 -12.35 -11.92 -28.87
CA ILE A 106 -12.28 -12.97 -29.87
C ILE A 106 -11.46 -14.07 -29.19
N ASN A 107 -12.11 -15.20 -28.96
CA ASN A 107 -11.48 -16.45 -28.54
C ASN A 107 -10.51 -16.91 -29.63
N ASP A 108 -9.36 -16.25 -29.75
CA ASP A 108 -8.37 -16.59 -30.76
C ASP A 108 -7.36 -17.59 -30.16
N ALA A 109 -7.75 -18.86 -30.22
CA ALA A 109 -6.82 -19.99 -30.10
C ALA A 109 -5.66 -19.91 -31.12
N THR A 110 -5.80 -19.09 -32.16
CA THR A 110 -4.80 -18.67 -33.13
C THR A 110 -3.73 -17.74 -32.53
N THR A 111 -4.09 -16.81 -31.65
CA THR A 111 -3.15 -15.88 -31.01
C THR A 111 -2.35 -16.56 -29.89
N GLU A 112 -2.95 -17.50 -29.16
CA GLU A 112 -2.26 -18.28 -28.11
C GLU A 112 -1.13 -19.16 -28.67
N LYS A 113 -1.32 -19.72 -29.88
CA LYS A 113 -0.28 -20.48 -30.59
C LYS A 113 0.83 -19.60 -31.16
N GLY A 114 0.55 -18.33 -31.44
CA GLY A 114 1.55 -17.36 -31.90
C GLY A 114 2.46 -16.83 -30.79
N ILE A 115 2.01 -16.85 -29.54
CA ILE A 115 2.79 -16.37 -28.37
C ILE A 115 3.84 -17.41 -27.92
N LEU A 116 3.53 -18.69 -28.07
CA LEU A 116 4.41 -19.79 -27.68
C LEU A 116 5.05 -20.44 -28.90
N ASN A 117 6.34 -20.14 -29.13
CA ASN A 117 7.12 -20.74 -30.21
C ASN A 117 7.28 -22.27 -30.12
N LEU A 118 6.95 -22.87 -28.96
CA LEU A 118 7.04 -24.30 -28.72
C LEU A 118 5.87 -24.78 -27.83
N PRO A 119 5.24 -25.93 -28.11
CA PRO A 119 4.20 -26.47 -27.23
C PRO A 119 4.73 -26.79 -25.82
N PRO A 120 4.03 -26.41 -24.74
CA PRO A 120 4.48 -26.61 -23.36
C PRO A 120 4.80 -28.06 -23.00
N LYS A 121 4.09 -29.02 -23.60
CA LYS A 121 4.30 -30.46 -23.39
C LYS A 121 5.74 -30.90 -23.68
N VAL A 122 6.36 -30.37 -24.73
CA VAL A 122 7.73 -30.74 -25.14
C VAL A 122 8.76 -30.33 -24.07
N ILE A 123 8.54 -29.20 -23.40
CA ILE A 123 9.40 -28.76 -22.30
C ILE A 123 9.11 -29.57 -21.05
N LEU A 124 7.83 -29.78 -20.73
CA LEU A 124 7.42 -30.57 -19.57
C LEU A 124 8.02 -31.98 -19.60
N ASP A 125 8.07 -32.64 -20.75
CA ASP A 125 8.63 -33.99 -20.84
C ASP A 125 10.11 -34.07 -20.49
N LYS A 126 10.85 -32.96 -20.64
CA LYS A 126 12.27 -32.85 -20.29
C LYS A 126 12.52 -32.42 -18.84
N LEU A 127 11.50 -31.92 -18.14
CA LEU A 127 11.64 -31.43 -16.77
C LEU A 127 11.57 -32.57 -15.76
N SER A 128 12.46 -32.52 -14.77
CA SER A 128 12.37 -33.37 -13.58
C SER A 128 11.06 -33.11 -12.82
N PRO A 129 10.55 -34.06 -12.01
CA PRO A 129 9.36 -33.84 -11.19
C PRO A 129 9.45 -32.60 -10.28
N ALA A 130 10.65 -32.30 -9.75
CA ALA A 130 10.88 -31.12 -8.94
C ALA A 130 10.72 -29.82 -9.76
N HIS A 131 11.32 -29.77 -10.96
CA HIS A 131 11.20 -28.61 -11.85
C HIS A 131 9.77 -28.42 -12.38
N LYS A 132 9.02 -29.50 -12.64
CA LYS A 132 7.59 -29.41 -13.00
C LYS A 132 6.79 -28.69 -11.91
N ARG A 133 7.04 -29.03 -10.64
CA ARG A 133 6.36 -28.39 -9.50
C ARG A 133 6.76 -26.94 -9.32
N LEU A 134 8.05 -26.63 -9.49
CA LEU A 134 8.52 -25.25 -9.48
C LEU A 134 7.85 -24.44 -10.60
N LEU A 135 7.70 -25.00 -11.80
CA LEU A 135 6.97 -24.37 -12.90
C LEU A 135 5.50 -24.13 -12.54
N PHE A 136 4.83 -25.11 -11.93
CA PHE A 136 3.44 -24.95 -11.47
C PHE A 136 3.31 -23.83 -10.43
N LEU A 137 4.24 -23.75 -9.48
CA LEU A 137 4.28 -22.67 -8.49
C LEU A 137 4.55 -21.31 -9.15
N THR A 138 5.51 -21.27 -10.08
CA THR A 138 5.84 -20.06 -10.85
C THR A 138 4.60 -19.55 -11.59
N MET A 139 3.88 -20.43 -12.28
CA MET A 139 2.62 -20.08 -12.93
C MET A 139 1.53 -19.66 -11.95
N LYS A 140 1.45 -20.31 -10.78
CA LYS A 140 0.50 -19.95 -9.73
C LYS A 140 0.71 -18.53 -9.22
N CYS A 141 1.97 -18.08 -9.21
CA CYS A 141 2.43 -16.77 -8.78
C CYS A 141 2.67 -15.81 -9.97
N ALA A 142 2.00 -16.01 -11.11
CA ALA A 142 2.25 -15.24 -12.32
C ALA A 142 2.13 -13.71 -12.14
N TRP A 143 1.30 -13.24 -11.20
CA TRP A 143 1.08 -11.82 -10.93
C TRP A 143 2.09 -11.23 -9.95
N GLU A 144 2.80 -12.07 -9.21
CA GLU A 144 3.79 -11.68 -8.21
C GLU A 144 5.23 -11.77 -8.71
N ILE A 145 5.45 -12.29 -9.92
CA ILE A 145 6.79 -12.45 -10.50
C ILE A 145 7.26 -11.16 -11.16
N ASP A 146 8.39 -10.65 -10.66
CA ASP A 146 9.17 -9.58 -11.27
C ASP A 146 10.26 -10.12 -12.21
N GLU A 147 11.02 -9.23 -12.84
CA GLU A 147 12.08 -9.61 -13.77
C GLU A 147 13.22 -10.42 -13.13
N GLU A 148 13.52 -10.15 -11.85
CA GLU A 148 14.57 -10.83 -11.12
C GLU A 148 14.15 -12.28 -10.82
N LEU A 149 12.96 -12.47 -10.26
CA LEU A 149 12.38 -13.79 -9.98
C LEU A 149 12.20 -14.59 -11.27
N LEU A 150 11.75 -13.95 -12.35
CA LEU A 150 11.64 -14.59 -13.66
C LEU A 150 12.98 -15.17 -14.12
N SER A 151 14.07 -14.38 -13.99
CA SER A 151 15.41 -14.79 -14.39
C SER A 151 15.92 -15.95 -13.55
N ARG A 152 15.70 -15.92 -12.23
CA ARG A 152 16.06 -17.00 -11.30
C ARG A 152 15.27 -18.29 -11.58
N CYS A 153 13.97 -18.18 -11.86
CA CYS A 153 13.12 -19.31 -12.22
C CYS A 153 13.53 -19.91 -13.57
N SER A 154 13.85 -19.08 -14.56
CA SER A 154 14.35 -19.53 -15.87
C SER A 154 15.64 -20.36 -15.73
N LEU A 155 16.61 -19.86 -14.97
CA LEU A 155 17.86 -20.58 -14.68
C LEU A 155 17.61 -21.89 -13.94
N SER A 156 16.77 -21.87 -12.91
CA SER A 156 16.47 -23.04 -12.09
C SER A 156 15.71 -24.13 -12.85
N LEU A 157 14.82 -23.72 -13.76
CA LEU A 157 14.03 -24.64 -14.59
C LEU A 157 14.80 -25.14 -15.82
N GLY A 158 15.90 -24.47 -16.20
CA GLY A 158 16.62 -24.75 -17.45
C GLY A 158 15.78 -24.40 -18.69
N ILE A 159 14.87 -23.43 -18.59
CA ILE A 159 13.98 -23.00 -19.67
C ILE A 159 14.44 -21.61 -20.14
N PRO A 160 14.45 -21.31 -21.46
CA PRO A 160 14.75 -19.98 -21.96
C PRO A 160 13.86 -18.91 -21.31
N ARG A 161 14.48 -17.79 -20.89
CA ARG A 161 13.78 -16.69 -20.18
C ARG A 161 12.57 -16.19 -20.96
N GLU A 162 12.73 -15.97 -22.26
CA GLU A 162 11.67 -15.50 -23.15
C GLU A 162 10.48 -16.46 -23.21
N TYR A 163 10.75 -17.77 -23.19
CA TYR A 163 9.69 -18.77 -23.19
C TYR A 163 8.91 -18.76 -21.87
N LEU A 164 9.61 -18.67 -20.74
CA LEU A 164 8.97 -18.58 -19.43
C LEU A 164 8.17 -17.27 -19.29
N PHE A 165 8.69 -16.17 -19.82
CA PHE A 165 8.00 -14.88 -19.89
C PHE A 165 6.68 -15.00 -20.65
N ASN A 166 6.72 -15.58 -21.86
CA ASN A 166 5.53 -15.75 -22.69
C ASN A 166 4.48 -16.65 -22.01
N LEU A 167 4.91 -17.69 -21.28
CA LEU A 167 4.00 -18.52 -20.48
C LEU A 167 3.32 -17.74 -19.35
N ILE A 168 4.08 -16.90 -18.64
CA ILE A 168 3.56 -16.08 -17.55
C ILE A 168 2.59 -15.03 -18.11
N GLU A 169 2.93 -14.35 -19.20
CA GLU A 169 2.05 -13.38 -19.85
C GLU A 169 0.75 -14.00 -20.35
N LEU A 170 0.82 -15.18 -20.96
CA LEU A 170 -0.37 -15.92 -21.35
C LEU A 170 -1.23 -16.30 -20.12
N THR A 171 -0.61 -16.63 -19.00
CA THR A 171 -1.29 -16.91 -17.73
C THR A 171 -1.98 -15.67 -17.17
N LYS A 172 -1.30 -14.52 -17.19
CA LYS A 172 -1.86 -13.23 -16.77
C LYS A 172 -3.08 -12.90 -17.63
N ARG A 173 -2.96 -12.91 -18.96
CA ARG A 173 -4.09 -12.63 -19.88
C ARG A 173 -5.32 -13.50 -19.59
N ARG A 174 -5.14 -14.81 -19.39
CA ARG A 174 -6.26 -15.72 -19.07
C ARG A 174 -6.89 -15.46 -17.70
N THR A 175 -6.14 -14.91 -16.75
CA THR A 175 -6.56 -14.74 -15.35
C THR A 175 -6.82 -13.29 -14.96
N GLU A 176 -6.63 -12.35 -15.90
CA GLU A 176 -6.74 -10.90 -15.72
C GLU A 176 -8.09 -10.48 -15.15
N ARG A 177 -9.20 -10.96 -15.72
CA ARG A 177 -10.54 -10.67 -15.17
C ARG A 177 -10.68 -11.11 -13.72
N GLY A 178 -10.06 -12.23 -13.36
CA GLY A 178 -9.99 -12.71 -11.98
C GLY A 178 -9.17 -11.75 -11.12
N TRP A 179 -7.94 -11.47 -11.54
CA TRP A 179 -7.01 -10.57 -10.85
C TRP A 179 -7.59 -9.18 -10.64
N ASN A 180 -8.15 -8.54 -11.67
CA ASN A 180 -8.73 -7.19 -11.59
C ASN A 180 -9.88 -7.13 -10.57
N LYS A 181 -10.72 -8.17 -10.49
CA LYS A 181 -11.74 -8.29 -9.44
C LYS A 181 -11.13 -8.44 -8.04
N ALA A 182 -9.94 -9.02 -7.90
CA ALA A 182 -9.19 -9.07 -6.64
C ALA A 182 -8.71 -7.70 -6.25
N GLU A 183 -8.09 -7.03 -7.21
CA GLU A 183 -7.46 -5.75 -6.95
C GLU A 183 -8.48 -4.67 -6.63
N GLN A 184 -9.60 -4.62 -7.36
CA GLN A 184 -10.73 -3.75 -7.03
C GLN A 184 -11.27 -4.01 -5.61
N MET A 185 -11.28 -5.27 -5.16
CA MET A 185 -11.70 -5.59 -3.79
C MET A 185 -10.66 -5.15 -2.75
N ASN A 186 -9.37 -5.29 -3.03
CA ASN A 186 -8.28 -4.81 -2.18
C ASN A 186 -8.34 -3.28 -2.05
N ILE A 187 -8.52 -2.57 -3.17
CA ILE A 187 -8.69 -1.12 -3.20
C ILE A 187 -9.88 -0.70 -2.33
N LYS A 188 -11.04 -1.37 -2.45
CA LYS A 188 -12.21 -1.12 -1.59
C LYS A 188 -11.91 -1.36 -0.11
N LEU A 189 -11.21 -2.44 0.22
CA LEU A 189 -10.80 -2.74 1.59
C LEU A 189 -9.86 -1.67 2.15
N HIS A 190 -8.87 -1.23 1.38
CA HIS A 190 -7.94 -0.17 1.79
C HIS A 190 -8.69 1.16 2.00
N ALA A 191 -9.58 1.53 1.08
CA ALA A 191 -10.39 2.74 1.21
C ALA A 191 -11.28 2.71 2.47
N LEU A 192 -11.94 1.58 2.74
CA LEU A 192 -12.73 1.42 3.97
C LEU A 192 -11.87 1.45 5.23
N TRP A 193 -10.67 0.86 5.19
CA TRP A 193 -9.76 0.89 6.32
C TRP A 193 -9.31 2.32 6.63
N ILE A 194 -8.91 3.09 5.61
CA ILE A 194 -8.57 4.51 5.76
C ILE A 194 -9.75 5.28 6.35
N ARG A 195 -10.95 5.10 5.78
CA ARG A 195 -12.18 5.74 6.27
C ARG A 195 -12.47 5.39 7.73
N LEU A 196 -12.28 4.14 8.12
CA LEU A 196 -12.46 3.68 9.49
C LEU A 196 -11.48 4.40 10.43
N ARG A 197 -10.19 4.48 10.09
CA ARG A 197 -9.18 5.19 10.88
C ARG A 197 -9.48 6.68 11.02
N VAL A 198 -9.94 7.29 9.93
CA VAL A 198 -10.40 8.68 9.87
C VAL A 198 -11.58 8.93 10.80
N LEU A 199 -12.59 8.06 10.78
CA LEU A 199 -13.76 8.21 11.65
C LEU A 199 -13.40 7.96 13.12
N GLU A 200 -12.50 7.02 13.42
CA GLU A 200 -11.98 6.80 14.77
C GLU A 200 -11.27 8.05 15.29
N PHE A 201 -10.41 8.65 14.47
CA PHE A 201 -9.73 9.91 14.82
C PHE A 201 -10.72 11.06 15.03
N ARG A 202 -11.70 11.23 14.12
CA ARG A 202 -12.74 12.25 14.28
C ARG A 202 -13.52 12.08 15.58
N LEU A 203 -13.84 10.85 15.97
CA LEU A 203 -14.54 10.56 17.23
C LEU A 203 -13.72 11.02 18.45
N GLU A 204 -12.40 10.79 18.44
CA GLU A 204 -11.50 11.21 19.53
C GLU A 204 -11.41 12.74 19.64
N THR A 205 -11.44 13.44 18.51
CA THR A 205 -11.31 14.92 18.47
C THR A 205 -12.63 15.68 18.56
N CYS A 206 -13.76 15.02 18.40
CA CYS A 206 -15.06 15.67 18.34
C CYS A 206 -15.48 16.20 19.72
N LEU A 207 -15.96 17.44 19.76
CA LEU A 207 -16.41 18.11 20.99
C LEU A 207 -17.93 18.08 21.14
N LEU A 208 -18.68 18.02 20.03
CA LEU A 208 -20.14 18.07 19.99
C LEU A 208 -20.77 16.68 20.09
N ASN A 209 -21.76 16.52 20.96
CA ASN A 209 -22.38 15.19 21.20
C ASN A 209 -23.19 14.68 19.99
N GLU A 210 -23.89 15.55 19.27
CA GLU A 210 -24.66 15.16 18.08
C GLU A 210 -23.76 14.62 16.96
N GLU A 211 -22.62 15.27 16.74
CA GLU A 211 -21.61 14.81 15.77
C GLU A 211 -20.98 13.48 16.20
N LYS A 212 -20.74 13.28 17.51
CA LYS A 212 -20.25 11.99 18.02
C LYS A 212 -21.22 10.85 17.70
N GLU A 213 -22.52 11.05 17.91
CA GLU A 213 -23.53 10.04 17.59
C GLU A 213 -23.55 9.69 16.10
N TYR A 214 -23.46 10.71 15.23
CA TYR A 214 -23.34 10.51 13.78
C TYR A 214 -22.08 9.73 13.40
N ILE A 215 -20.93 10.09 13.97
CA ILE A 215 -19.64 9.42 13.72
C ILE A 215 -19.69 7.97 14.21
N LEU A 216 -20.26 7.70 15.39
CA LEU A 216 -20.43 6.35 15.93
C LEU A 216 -21.32 5.48 15.03
N CYS A 217 -22.44 6.03 14.54
CA CYS A 217 -23.29 5.35 13.57
C CYS A 217 -22.54 5.02 12.27
N SER A 218 -21.75 5.98 11.76
CA SER A 218 -20.93 5.80 10.56
C SER A 218 -19.82 4.77 10.77
N LEU A 219 -19.16 4.76 11.93
CA LEU A 219 -18.15 3.77 12.31
C LEU A 219 -18.73 2.36 12.34
N LYS A 220 -19.90 2.19 12.95
CA LYS A 220 -20.57 0.89 13.02
C LYS A 220 -20.84 0.34 11.61
N ARG A 221 -21.43 1.16 10.73
CA ARG A 221 -21.70 0.78 9.33
C ARG A 221 -20.40 0.44 8.57
N CYS A 222 -19.36 1.24 8.77
CA CYS A 222 -18.05 1.04 8.13
C CYS A 222 -17.39 -0.27 8.58
N ARG A 223 -17.39 -0.55 9.90
CA ARG A 223 -16.88 -1.79 10.49
C ARG A 223 -17.61 -3.03 9.97
N GLU A 224 -18.94 -3.00 9.97
CA GLU A 224 -19.75 -4.11 9.43
C GLU A 224 -19.44 -4.37 7.95
N ARG A 225 -19.32 -3.31 7.15
CA ARG A 225 -18.98 -3.46 5.72
C ARG A 225 -17.56 -3.98 5.51
N TYR A 226 -16.60 -3.46 6.26
CA TYR A 226 -15.21 -3.92 6.22
C TYR A 226 -15.11 -5.40 6.60
N ALA A 227 -15.79 -5.83 7.66
CA ALA A 227 -15.86 -7.24 8.07
C ALA A 227 -16.45 -8.14 6.97
N ARG A 228 -17.57 -7.73 6.35
CA ARG A 228 -18.17 -8.47 5.22
C ARG A 228 -17.23 -8.61 4.02
N LEU A 229 -16.45 -7.57 3.71
CA LEU A 229 -15.47 -7.64 2.61
C LEU A 229 -14.25 -8.49 2.97
N LEU A 230 -13.78 -8.45 4.21
CA LEU A 230 -12.72 -9.33 4.69
C LEU A 230 -13.15 -10.80 4.62
N GLU A 231 -14.38 -11.11 5.00
CA GLU A 231 -14.95 -12.45 4.88
C GLU A 231 -15.02 -12.89 3.42
N LYS A 232 -15.46 -12.02 2.51
CA LYS A 232 -15.43 -12.31 1.07
C LYS A 232 -14.01 -12.54 0.55
N ARG A 233 -13.02 -11.81 1.07
CA ARG A 233 -11.61 -11.96 0.71
C ARG A 233 -11.02 -13.29 1.20
N CYS A 234 -11.32 -13.72 2.43
CA CYS A 234 -10.72 -14.94 2.98
C CYS A 234 -11.21 -16.22 2.28
N HIS A 235 -12.44 -16.22 1.76
CA HIS A 235 -13.00 -17.34 0.98
C HIS A 235 -12.54 -17.35 -0.48
N ARG A 236 -11.74 -16.35 -0.89
CA ARG A 236 -11.33 -16.20 -2.27
C ARG A 236 -10.15 -17.13 -2.58
N ARG A 237 -10.24 -17.78 -3.73
CA ARG A 237 -9.13 -18.57 -4.29
C ARG A 237 -8.11 -17.65 -4.99
N SER A 238 -6.86 -18.10 -5.09
CA SER A 238 -5.81 -17.46 -5.89
C SER A 238 -6.33 -17.15 -7.31
N ALA A 239 -5.92 -16.00 -7.85
CA ALA A 239 -6.38 -15.53 -9.16
C ALA A 239 -6.06 -16.51 -10.29
N VAL A 240 -4.89 -17.16 -10.22
CA VAL A 240 -4.52 -18.23 -11.13
C VAL A 240 -5.09 -19.54 -10.60
N SER A 241 -6.11 -20.08 -11.27
CA SER A 241 -6.68 -21.37 -10.89
C SER A 241 -5.81 -22.54 -11.38
N ASN A 242 -5.82 -23.67 -10.67
CA ASN A 242 -5.09 -24.86 -11.12
C ASN A 242 -5.68 -25.43 -12.43
N GLU A 243 -6.97 -25.17 -12.68
CA GLU A 243 -7.64 -25.45 -13.95
C GLU A 243 -7.04 -24.63 -15.09
N SER A 244 -6.80 -23.33 -14.87
CA SER A 244 -6.16 -22.46 -15.85
C SER A 244 -4.74 -22.95 -16.19
N ILE A 245 -3.96 -23.34 -15.18
CA ILE A 245 -2.61 -23.92 -15.39
C ILE A 245 -2.69 -25.23 -16.18
N SER A 246 -3.64 -26.11 -15.84
CA SER A 246 -3.90 -27.37 -16.54
C SER A 246 -4.16 -27.15 -18.03
N GLN A 247 -5.00 -26.17 -18.36
CA GLN A 247 -5.35 -25.82 -19.72
C GLN A 247 -4.19 -25.17 -20.49
N ILE A 248 -3.34 -24.37 -19.84
CA ILE A 248 -2.19 -23.73 -20.49
C ILE A 248 -1.09 -24.76 -20.77
N LEU A 249 -0.76 -25.59 -19.78
CA LEU A 249 0.33 -26.55 -19.86
C LEU A 249 -0.07 -27.86 -20.57
N GLY A 250 -1.37 -28.13 -20.70
CA GLY A 250 -1.88 -29.38 -21.26
C GLY A 250 -1.62 -30.59 -20.37
N VAL A 251 -1.58 -30.39 -19.05
CA VAL A 251 -1.31 -31.41 -18.02
C VAL A 251 -2.58 -31.60 -17.19
N PRO A 252 -2.93 -32.83 -16.74
CA PRO A 252 -4.09 -33.04 -15.89
C PRO A 252 -4.04 -32.19 -14.62
N LYS A 253 -5.16 -31.54 -14.27
CA LYS A 253 -5.30 -30.76 -13.04
C LYS A 253 -4.85 -31.51 -11.79
N GLY A 254 -5.15 -32.80 -11.67
CA GLY A 254 -4.74 -33.63 -10.53
C GLY A 254 -3.21 -33.70 -10.35
N SER A 255 -2.44 -33.63 -11.43
CA SER A 255 -0.96 -33.57 -11.37
C SER A 255 -0.46 -32.23 -10.84
N ILE A 256 -1.18 -31.14 -11.14
CA ILE A 256 -0.86 -29.80 -10.62
C ILE A 256 -1.24 -29.71 -9.14
N ASP A 257 -2.43 -30.20 -8.78
CA ASP A 257 -2.92 -30.23 -7.39
C ASP A 257 -1.97 -31.02 -6.49
N SER A 258 -1.58 -32.22 -6.91
CA SER A 258 -0.60 -33.05 -6.18
C SER A 258 0.78 -32.39 -6.13
N GLY A 259 1.26 -31.84 -7.24
CA GLY A 259 2.55 -31.15 -7.30
C GLY A 259 2.67 -29.98 -6.32
N LEU A 260 1.64 -29.12 -6.27
CA LEU A 260 1.58 -27.98 -5.35
C LEU A 260 1.34 -28.43 -3.90
N PHE A 261 0.55 -29.48 -3.68
CA PHE A 261 0.33 -30.05 -2.36
C PHE A 261 1.64 -30.52 -1.72
N TYR A 262 2.48 -31.24 -2.47
CA TYR A 262 3.78 -31.68 -1.97
C TYR A 262 4.67 -30.48 -1.63
N LEU A 263 4.76 -29.48 -2.50
CA LEU A 263 5.53 -28.26 -2.22
C LEU A 263 5.09 -27.61 -0.90
N ARG A 264 3.77 -27.45 -0.70
CA ARG A 264 3.23 -26.87 0.54
C ARG A 264 3.59 -27.70 1.78
N LYS A 265 3.40 -29.02 1.72
CA LYS A 265 3.74 -29.94 2.81
C LYS A 265 5.23 -29.88 3.19
N HIS A 266 6.11 -29.60 2.23
CA HIS A 266 7.55 -29.47 2.48
C HIS A 266 7.92 -28.16 3.18
N VAL A 267 7.30 -27.03 2.79
CA VAL A 267 7.47 -25.76 3.49
C VAL A 267 7.02 -25.89 4.94
N ASP A 268 5.86 -26.52 5.17
CA ASP A 268 5.29 -26.72 6.51
C ASP A 268 6.12 -27.69 7.39
N SER A 269 6.97 -28.53 6.78
CA SER A 269 7.82 -29.50 7.50
C SER A 269 9.28 -29.09 7.67
N GLY A 270 9.68 -27.93 7.12
CA GLY A 270 11.03 -27.37 7.28
C GLY A 270 12.17 -28.19 6.68
N ARG A 271 11.89 -29.16 5.81
CA ARG A 271 12.91 -30.04 5.19
C ARG A 271 13.52 -29.40 3.94
N SER A 272 14.84 -29.59 3.75
CA SER A 272 15.60 -29.10 2.59
C SER A 272 15.19 -29.80 1.29
N LEU A 273 15.30 -29.09 0.16
CA LEU A 273 15.03 -29.59 -1.20
C LEU A 273 15.94 -30.77 -1.62
N GLU A 274 17.07 -30.97 -0.95
CA GLU A 274 18.06 -32.02 -1.26
C GLU A 274 17.59 -33.45 -0.93
N ASP A 275 16.64 -33.59 0.00
CA ASP A 275 16.08 -34.88 0.41
C ASP A 275 15.24 -35.57 -0.69
N TYR A 276 14.99 -34.87 -1.80
CA TYR A 276 14.10 -35.33 -2.87
C TYR A 276 14.72 -36.37 -3.83
N ARG A 277 16.04 -36.57 -3.82
CA ARG A 277 16.70 -37.56 -4.71
C ARG A 277 16.36 -39.02 -4.38
N LYS A 278 15.70 -39.29 -3.25
CA LYS A 278 15.47 -40.66 -2.75
C LYS A 278 14.06 -41.21 -2.99
N LEU A 279 13.17 -40.48 -3.67
CA LEU A 279 11.78 -40.88 -3.90
C LEU A 279 11.33 -40.79 -5.37
N GLY A 280 12.28 -40.95 -6.29
CA GLY A 280 12.02 -41.16 -7.73
C GLY A 280 13.04 -42.14 -8.28
#